data_AF-A0A8A1LUN7-F1
#
_entry.id   AF-A0A8A1LUN7-F1
#
_cell.length_a   1.000
_cell.length_b   1.000
_cell.length_c   1.000
_cell.angle_alpha   90.00
_cell.angle_beta   90.00
_cell.angle_gamma   90.00
#
_symmetry.space_group_name_H-M   'P 1'
#
loop_
_entity.id
_entity.type
_entity.pdbx_description
1 polymer ?
#
loop_
_entity_poly.entity_id
_entity_poly.type
_entity_poly.pdbx_seq_one_letter_code
_entity_poly.pdbx_strand_id
1 'polypeptide(L)'
;MHQLINLVKVLKLTGPDIVQWQSHPKFPKHMKGLYRLGQRAKDEANNLTPYSRQEQGALRELAVFYEVVVYATLQPFKEGHHPEQYRAPSLDGKDRCKYTRQIFVQKGERVKIGEPVKVSFFRQVAPGATLMYEDILYACDEDVCPEYTKDPRIKEVVTLTSDLSRKNLEKDFERMDTPQGMFYRVYFDIYLTLDGSEFNAELVCQGEVMGRCSARFR
;
A
#
# COMPACT_ATOMS: atom_id res chain seq x y z
N MET A 1 30.18 9.43 24.68
CA MET A 1 29.12 9.80 23.73
C MET A 1 28.10 8.67 23.70
N HIS A 2 26.85 8.96 24.04
CA HIS A 2 25.79 7.98 24.31
C HIS A 2 25.15 7.45 23.02
N GLN A 3 25.04 6.12 22.86
CA GLN A 3 24.21 5.47 21.84
C GLN A 3 22.74 5.45 22.31
N LEU A 4 21.81 5.88 21.45
CA LEU A 4 20.37 5.73 21.69
C LEU A 4 19.96 4.26 21.60
N ILE A 5 19.34 3.76 22.66
CA ILE A 5 18.75 2.41 22.75
C ILE A 5 17.39 2.46 22.06
N ASN A 6 17.22 1.73 20.95
CA ASN A 6 15.91 1.56 20.31
C ASN A 6 14.99 0.74 21.24
N LEU A 7 13.95 1.40 21.75
CA LEU A 7 12.94 0.81 22.62
C LEU A 7 11.82 0.16 21.78
N VAL A 8 11.62 -1.15 21.92
CA VAL A 8 10.55 -1.89 21.23
C VAL A 8 9.28 -1.82 22.07
N LYS A 9 8.16 -1.32 21.53
CA LYS A 9 6.89 -1.28 22.26
C LYS A 9 6.19 -2.63 22.20
N VAL A 10 5.86 -3.19 23.36
CA VAL A 10 5.14 -4.47 23.51
C VAL A 10 3.81 -4.19 24.24
N LEU A 11 2.72 -4.79 23.76
CA LEU A 11 1.42 -4.72 24.41
C LEU A 11 1.44 -5.60 25.67
N LYS A 12 1.17 -5.03 26.84
CA LYS A 12 1.03 -5.79 28.10
C LYS A 12 -0.36 -5.61 28.68
N LEU A 13 -0.95 -6.70 29.17
CA LEU A 13 -2.12 -6.66 30.04
C LEU A 13 -1.72 -6.00 31.38
N THR A 14 -2.40 -4.93 31.76
CA THR A 14 -2.20 -4.20 33.02
C THR A 14 -3.40 -4.28 33.95
N GLY A 15 -4.47 -4.97 33.52
CA GLY A 15 -5.66 -5.25 34.30
C GLY A 15 -6.50 -6.33 33.60
N PRO A 16 -7.66 -6.71 34.15
CA PRO A 16 -8.52 -7.75 33.59
C PRO A 16 -8.85 -7.51 32.11
N ASP A 17 -9.07 -6.25 31.73
CA ASP A 17 -9.43 -5.85 30.36
C ASP A 17 -8.67 -4.61 29.85
N ILE A 18 -7.53 -4.27 30.47
CA ILE A 18 -6.76 -3.07 30.11
C ILE A 18 -5.41 -3.51 29.56
N VAL A 19 -5.12 -3.09 28.32
CA VAL A 19 -3.81 -3.28 27.68
C VAL A 19 -3.11 -1.93 27.48
N GLN A 20 -1.83 -1.89 27.85
CA GLN A 20 -0.99 -0.69 27.68
C GLN A 20 0.30 -1.04 26.95
N TRP A 21 0.73 -0.11 26.10
CA TRP A 21 2.00 -0.18 25.39
C TRP A 21 3.15 0.13 26.34
N GLN A 22 4.07 -0.82 26.50
CA GLN A 22 5.28 -0.62 27.29
C GLN A 22 6.52 -0.81 26.43
N SER A 23 7.46 0.12 26.56
CA SER A 23 8.76 0.07 25.88
C SER A 23 9.69 -0.95 26.54
N HIS A 24 10.13 -1.96 25.79
CA HIS A 24 11.03 -3.02 26.22
C HIS A 24 12.43 -2.86 25.58
N PRO A 25 13.52 -2.97 26.35
CA PRO A 25 14.85 -2.57 25.89
C PRO A 25 15.58 -3.56 24.95
N LYS A 26 15.14 -4.83 24.82
CA LYS A 26 15.74 -5.84 23.89
C LYS A 26 14.74 -6.91 23.45
N PHE A 27 14.95 -7.52 22.26
CA PHE A 27 14.18 -8.68 21.75
C PHE A 27 14.79 -10.01 22.27
N PRO A 28 14.18 -10.71 23.25
CA PRO A 28 14.86 -11.82 23.93
C PRO A 28 14.68 -13.16 23.20
N LYS A 29 15.75 -13.97 23.14
CA LYS A 29 15.78 -15.31 22.52
C LYS A 29 14.72 -16.31 23.04
N HIS A 30 14.12 -16.08 24.22
CA HIS A 30 13.08 -16.94 24.79
C HIS A 30 11.68 -16.75 24.15
N MET A 31 11.48 -15.71 23.33
CA MET A 31 10.21 -15.47 22.62
C MET A 31 9.94 -16.42 21.44
N LYS A 32 10.86 -17.34 21.09
CA LYS A 32 10.55 -18.50 20.23
C LYS A 32 9.46 -19.40 20.84
N GLY A 33 9.33 -19.41 22.17
CA GLY A 33 8.27 -20.12 22.88
C GLY A 33 6.88 -19.52 22.67
N LEU A 34 6.78 -18.18 22.62
CA LEU A 34 5.53 -17.45 22.39
C LEU A 34 5.03 -17.57 20.94
N TYR A 35 5.94 -17.68 19.96
CA TYR A 35 5.57 -18.00 18.58
C TYR A 35 4.97 -19.42 18.47
N ARG A 36 5.50 -20.40 19.21
CA ARG A 36 4.91 -21.75 19.31
C ARG A 36 3.58 -21.76 20.07
N LEU A 37 3.44 -20.93 21.12
CA LEU A 37 2.19 -20.75 21.84
C LEU A 37 1.11 -20.12 20.95
N GLY A 38 1.50 -19.17 20.09
CA GLY A 38 0.62 -18.54 19.10
C GLY A 38 0.10 -19.53 18.05
N GLN A 39 0.95 -20.47 17.60
CA GLN A 39 0.48 -21.55 16.71
C GLN A 39 -0.37 -22.59 17.43
N ARG A 40 -0.04 -22.94 18.68
CA ARG A 40 -0.90 -23.84 19.48
C ARG A 40 -2.28 -23.23 19.75
N ALA A 41 -2.34 -21.94 20.05
CA ALA A 41 -3.59 -21.20 20.22
C ALA A 41 -4.40 -21.12 18.92
N LYS A 42 -3.72 -21.02 17.76
CA LYS A 42 -4.36 -21.07 16.43
C LYS A 42 -4.92 -22.46 16.13
N ASP A 43 -4.22 -23.52 16.49
CA ASP A 43 -4.67 -24.91 16.30
C ASP A 43 -5.79 -25.30 17.28
N GLU A 44 -5.76 -24.79 18.53
CA GLU A 44 -6.83 -24.96 19.53
C GLU A 44 -8.08 -24.14 19.18
N ALA A 45 -7.94 -22.93 18.63
CA ALA A 45 -9.06 -22.12 18.14
C ALA A 45 -9.79 -22.76 16.95
N ASN A 46 -9.08 -23.56 16.14
CA ASN A 46 -9.68 -24.32 15.02
C ASN A 46 -10.43 -25.58 15.48
N ASN A 47 -10.27 -26.01 16.74
CA ASN A 47 -10.85 -27.26 17.27
C ASN A 47 -11.96 -27.04 18.33
N LEU A 48 -12.42 -25.82 18.57
CA LEU A 48 -13.53 -25.54 19.49
C LEU A 48 -14.83 -25.24 18.74
N THR A 49 -15.88 -25.97 19.15
CA THR A 49 -17.28 -25.95 18.69
C THR A 49 -17.93 -24.55 18.66
N PRO A 50 -19.03 -24.36 17.89
CA PRO A 50 -19.40 -23.07 17.33
C PRO A 50 -20.00 -22.12 18.38
N TYR A 51 -19.18 -21.19 18.88
CA TYR A 51 -19.60 -20.11 19.77
C TYR A 51 -19.81 -18.81 18.96
N SER A 52 -21.02 -18.26 19.08
CA SER A 52 -21.55 -16.96 18.64
C SER A 52 -20.77 -16.15 17.56
N ARG A 53 -21.34 -16.12 16.35
CA ARG A 53 -20.92 -15.23 15.23
C ARG A 53 -20.84 -13.73 15.56
N GLN A 54 -21.40 -13.28 16.68
CA GLN A 54 -21.42 -11.88 17.10
C GLN A 54 -20.12 -11.44 17.81
N GLU A 55 -19.42 -12.33 18.53
CA GLU A 55 -18.19 -11.99 19.26
C GLU A 55 -16.93 -12.17 18.39
N GLN A 56 -17.00 -13.00 17.34
CA GLN A 56 -16.01 -13.02 16.25
C GLN A 56 -15.95 -11.70 15.45
N GLY A 57 -16.98 -10.85 15.56
CA GLY A 57 -17.05 -9.56 14.87
C GLY A 57 -16.11 -8.50 15.44
N ALA A 58 -15.81 -8.55 16.75
CA ALA A 58 -14.95 -7.57 17.43
C ALA A 58 -13.45 -7.92 17.32
N LEU A 59 -13.10 -9.20 17.19
CA LEU A 59 -11.71 -9.66 17.01
C LEU A 59 -11.19 -9.55 15.57
N ARG A 60 -12.04 -9.12 14.61
CA ARG A 60 -11.63 -8.71 13.26
C ARG A 60 -11.11 -7.27 13.20
N GLU A 61 -11.20 -6.51 14.28
CA GLU A 61 -10.75 -5.14 14.31
C GLU A 61 -9.22 -5.08 14.41
N LEU A 62 -8.62 -4.51 13.36
CA LEU A 62 -7.24 -4.05 13.27
C LEU A 62 -6.21 -5.15 12.99
N ALA A 63 -5.94 -5.34 11.69
CA ALA A 63 -4.69 -5.95 11.29
C ALA A 63 -3.61 -4.85 11.24
N VAL A 64 -2.63 -4.95 12.14
CA VAL A 64 -1.42 -4.13 12.11
C VAL A 64 -0.53 -4.71 11.02
N PHE A 65 -0.62 -4.15 9.81
CA PHE A 65 0.21 -4.57 8.70
C PHE A 65 1.57 -3.87 8.73
N TYR A 66 2.59 -4.66 8.43
CA TYR A 66 3.99 -4.26 8.44
C TYR A 66 4.45 -3.64 7.12
N GLU A 67 3.58 -3.56 6.11
CA GLU A 67 4.00 -3.26 4.75
C GLU A 67 3.26 -2.05 4.17
N VAL A 68 4.03 -1.00 3.89
CA VAL A 68 3.54 0.18 3.16
C VAL A 68 3.26 -0.23 1.72
N VAL A 69 1.99 -0.30 1.30
CA VAL A 69 1.67 -0.50 -0.12
C VAL A 69 1.93 0.80 -0.87
N VAL A 70 2.87 0.75 -1.81
CA VAL A 70 3.35 1.91 -2.56
C VAL A 70 3.01 1.77 -4.03
N TYR A 71 2.63 2.86 -4.67
CA TYR A 71 2.55 2.98 -6.13
C TYR A 71 3.59 3.98 -6.64
N ALA A 72 4.24 3.66 -7.76
CA ALA A 72 5.19 4.56 -8.41
C ALA A 72 4.44 5.74 -9.04
N THR A 73 4.61 6.94 -8.50
CA THR A 73 3.99 8.16 -9.01
C THR A 73 4.98 9.06 -9.74
N LEU A 74 4.43 9.93 -10.58
CA LEU A 74 5.11 11.09 -11.13
C LEU A 74 4.68 12.32 -10.34
N GLN A 75 5.42 12.66 -9.29
CA GLN A 75 5.18 13.89 -8.54
C GLN A 75 5.77 15.12 -9.25
N PRO A 76 5.28 16.35 -9.01
CA PRO A 76 5.91 17.56 -9.53
C PRO A 76 7.40 17.59 -9.20
N PHE A 77 8.25 17.86 -10.19
CA PHE A 77 9.69 17.95 -9.95
C PHE A 77 10.02 19.23 -9.15
N LYS A 78 10.88 19.11 -8.14
CA LYS A 78 11.36 20.19 -7.28
C LYS A 78 12.86 20.31 -7.44
N GLU A 79 13.29 21.41 -8.04
CA GLU A 79 14.70 21.72 -8.25
C GLU A 79 15.45 21.86 -6.91
N GLY A 80 16.67 21.33 -6.84
CA GLY A 80 17.48 21.30 -5.61
C GLY A 80 17.03 20.27 -4.56
N HIS A 81 15.86 19.64 -4.70
CA HIS A 81 15.38 18.57 -3.83
C HIS A 81 15.47 17.19 -4.50
N HIS A 82 14.94 17.05 -5.71
CA HIS A 82 14.99 15.78 -6.43
C HIS A 82 16.30 15.61 -7.22
N PRO A 83 16.83 14.38 -7.33
CA PRO A 83 17.94 14.08 -8.23
C PRO A 83 17.58 14.44 -9.68
N GLU A 84 18.47 15.16 -10.35
CA GLU A 84 18.25 15.60 -11.73
C GLU A 84 18.01 14.42 -12.70
N GLN A 85 18.69 13.29 -12.48
CA GLN A 85 18.48 12.05 -13.23
C GLN A 85 17.06 11.45 -13.09
N TYR A 86 16.27 11.91 -12.11
CA TYR A 86 14.87 11.54 -11.91
C TYR A 86 13.89 12.54 -12.54
N ARG A 87 14.36 13.62 -13.15
CA ARG A 87 13.51 14.53 -13.94
C ARG A 87 12.96 13.81 -15.17
N ALA A 88 11.69 13.99 -15.44
CA ALA A 88 11.00 13.48 -16.62
C ALA A 88 10.03 14.56 -17.16
N PRO A 89 10.10 14.93 -18.44
CA PRO A 89 9.12 15.84 -19.03
C PRO A 89 7.74 15.18 -19.10
N SER A 90 6.68 15.97 -18.93
CA SER A 90 5.28 15.52 -19.01
C SER A 90 4.55 16.19 -20.17
N LEU A 91 3.41 15.62 -20.58
CA LEU A 91 2.61 16.13 -21.70
C LEU A 91 1.98 17.50 -21.43
N ASP A 92 1.87 17.90 -20.16
CA ASP A 92 1.43 19.23 -19.75
C ASP A 92 2.54 20.30 -19.73
N GLY A 93 3.73 19.95 -20.22
CA GLY A 93 4.90 20.83 -20.25
C GLY A 93 5.56 21.05 -18.90
N LYS A 94 5.13 20.35 -17.84
CA LYS A 94 5.73 20.44 -16.49
C LYS A 94 6.61 19.21 -16.23
N ASP A 95 7.76 19.46 -15.62
CA ASP A 95 8.63 18.37 -15.19
C ASP A 95 8.06 17.59 -14.00
N ARG A 96 8.28 16.29 -14.04
CA ARG A 96 7.90 15.33 -12.99
C ARG A 96 9.13 14.59 -12.48
N CYS A 97 9.04 14.07 -11.27
CA CYS A 97 10.04 13.21 -10.68
C CYS A 97 9.60 11.74 -10.81
N LYS A 98 10.37 10.93 -11.54
CA LYS A 98 10.16 9.48 -11.61
C LYS A 98 10.63 8.78 -10.34
N TYR A 99 10.11 7.58 -10.13
CA TYR A 99 10.39 6.75 -8.94
C TYR A 99 9.92 7.35 -7.61
N THR A 100 9.17 8.46 -7.62
CA THR A 100 8.46 8.90 -6.42
C THR A 100 7.32 7.95 -6.10
N ARG A 101 6.77 8.09 -4.90
CA ARG A 101 6.00 7.02 -4.29
C ARG A 101 4.78 7.61 -3.57
N GLN A 102 3.62 6.98 -3.75
CA GLN A 102 2.42 7.31 -2.97
C GLN A 102 2.13 6.17 -2.01
N ILE A 103 1.85 6.53 -0.75
CA ILE A 103 1.54 5.59 0.31
C ILE A 103 0.04 5.34 0.34
N PHE A 104 -0.37 4.07 0.26
CA PHE A 104 -1.76 3.65 0.45
C PHE A 104 -2.08 3.51 1.94
N VAL A 105 -1.24 2.74 2.63
CA VAL A 105 -1.40 2.42 4.05
C VAL A 105 -0.06 2.68 4.74
N GLN A 106 -0.06 3.50 5.78
CA GLN A 106 1.13 3.72 6.60
C GLN A 106 1.32 2.58 7.59
N LYS A 107 2.57 2.35 7.98
CA LYS A 107 2.88 1.39 9.03
C LYS A 107 2.18 1.80 10.33
N GLY A 108 1.41 0.89 10.91
CA GLY A 108 0.62 1.14 12.12
C GLY A 108 -0.69 1.89 11.88
N GLU A 109 -1.03 2.23 10.63
CA GLU A 109 -2.35 2.73 10.28
C GLU A 109 -3.40 1.65 10.53
N ARG A 110 -4.54 2.09 11.09
CA ARG A 110 -5.67 1.22 11.42
C ARG A 110 -6.56 1.07 10.20
N VAL A 111 -6.54 -0.11 9.60
CA VAL A 111 -7.40 -0.49 8.48
C VAL A 111 -8.40 -1.56 8.92
N LYS A 112 -9.61 -1.50 8.37
CA LYS A 112 -10.64 -2.51 8.64
C LYS A 112 -10.51 -3.66 7.65
N ILE A 113 -10.43 -4.88 8.18
CA ILE A 113 -10.29 -6.09 7.36
C ILE A 113 -11.49 -6.20 6.41
N GLY A 114 -11.20 -6.47 5.14
CA GLY A 114 -12.20 -6.60 4.08
C GLY A 114 -12.76 -5.26 3.57
N GLU A 115 -12.41 -4.12 4.18
CA GLU A 115 -12.76 -2.80 3.64
C GLU A 115 -11.62 -2.24 2.80
N PRO A 116 -11.91 -1.73 1.59
CA PRO A 116 -10.87 -1.24 0.72
C PRO A 116 -10.37 0.15 1.12
N VAL A 117 -9.05 0.34 1.07
CA VAL A 117 -8.39 1.65 1.07
C VAL A 117 -8.26 2.12 -0.36
N LYS A 118 -8.73 3.33 -0.65
CA LYS A 118 -8.76 3.90 -2.00
C LYS A 118 -7.69 4.96 -2.20
N VAL A 119 -7.01 4.91 -3.34
CA VAL A 119 -6.23 6.04 -3.83
C VAL A 119 -6.61 6.34 -5.28
N SER A 120 -6.82 7.63 -5.57
CA SER A 120 -7.21 8.11 -6.89
C SER A 120 -6.00 8.69 -7.62
N PHE A 121 -5.88 8.38 -8.91
CA PHE A 121 -4.81 8.86 -9.78
C PHE A 121 -5.34 9.24 -11.15
N PHE A 122 -4.47 9.88 -11.94
CA PHE A 122 -4.68 10.00 -13.36
C PHE A 122 -3.38 9.77 -14.13
N ARG A 123 -3.50 9.29 -15.37
CA ARG A 123 -2.42 9.28 -16.36
C ARG A 123 -2.66 10.33 -17.42
N GLN A 124 -1.59 10.95 -17.88
CA GLN A 124 -1.60 11.75 -19.11
C GLN A 124 -1.36 10.79 -20.27
N VAL A 125 -2.32 10.69 -21.18
CA VAL A 125 -2.29 9.71 -22.27
C VAL A 125 -2.36 10.44 -23.60
N ALA A 126 -1.32 10.28 -24.43
CA ALA A 126 -1.30 10.83 -25.78
C ALA A 126 -2.29 10.08 -26.70
N PRO A 127 -2.77 10.70 -27.79
CA PRO A 127 -3.61 10.02 -28.78
C PRO A 127 -2.90 8.79 -29.36
N GLY A 128 -3.65 7.71 -29.53
CA GLY A 128 -3.12 6.47 -30.10
C GLY A 128 -2.19 5.67 -29.18
N ALA A 129 -1.94 6.12 -27.95
CA ALA A 129 -1.20 5.35 -26.97
C ALA A 129 -1.99 4.12 -26.51
N THR A 130 -1.27 3.07 -26.09
CA THR A 130 -1.89 1.88 -25.48
C THR A 130 -2.58 2.24 -24.16
N LEU A 131 -3.69 1.56 -23.89
CA LEU A 131 -4.42 1.63 -22.63
C LEU A 131 -4.16 0.41 -21.72
N MET A 132 -3.10 -0.35 -22.03
CA MET A 132 -2.58 -1.40 -21.16
C MET A 132 -1.54 -0.80 -20.22
N TYR A 133 -1.70 -1.03 -18.91
CA TYR A 133 -0.78 -0.52 -17.89
C TYR A 133 -0.28 -1.65 -16.99
N GLU A 134 0.97 -1.51 -16.56
CA GLU A 134 1.57 -2.31 -15.51
C GLU A 134 2.01 -1.39 -14.39
N ASP A 135 1.53 -1.67 -13.19
CA ASP A 135 1.84 -0.93 -11.99
C ASP A 135 2.42 -1.87 -10.94
N ILE A 136 3.46 -1.43 -10.26
CA ILE A 136 4.08 -2.24 -9.21
C ILE A 136 3.61 -1.71 -7.86
N LEU A 137 3.08 -2.62 -7.06
CA LEU A 137 2.81 -2.39 -5.65
C LEU A 137 4.03 -2.82 -4.86
N TYR A 138 4.58 -1.91 -4.07
CA TYR A 138 5.75 -2.18 -3.22
C TYR A 138 5.35 -2.28 -1.75
N ALA A 139 6.25 -2.83 -0.93
CA ALA A 139 6.21 -2.88 0.52
C ALA A 139 7.45 -2.20 1.10
N CYS A 140 7.35 -1.74 2.34
CA CYS A 140 8.49 -1.26 3.10
C CYS A 140 8.26 -1.47 4.59
N ASP A 141 9.29 -2.00 5.27
CA ASP A 141 9.26 -2.36 6.69
C ASP A 141 9.69 -1.19 7.61
N GLU A 142 10.17 -0.09 7.03
CA GLU A 142 10.67 1.08 7.76
C GLU A 142 9.52 1.91 8.36
N ASP A 143 9.75 2.49 9.54
CA ASP A 143 8.77 3.40 10.17
C ASP A 143 8.54 4.66 9.34
N VAL A 144 9.60 5.13 8.66
CA VAL A 144 9.54 6.18 7.66
C VAL A 144 9.97 5.59 6.33
N CYS A 145 8.98 5.31 5.48
CA CYS A 145 9.24 4.75 4.16
C CYS A 145 10.13 5.74 3.35
N PRO A 146 11.10 5.30 2.52
CA PRO A 146 12.00 6.21 1.77
C PRO A 146 11.35 6.87 0.54
N GLU A 147 11.58 8.14 0.23
CA GLU A 147 10.85 8.86 -0.84
C GLU A 147 10.84 8.18 -2.23
N TYR A 148 11.92 7.46 -2.59
CA TYR A 148 12.10 6.89 -3.93
C TYR A 148 11.99 5.36 -3.94
N THR A 149 11.23 4.80 -4.87
CA THR A 149 11.06 3.34 -5.05
C THR A 149 12.34 2.59 -5.43
N LYS A 150 13.38 3.32 -5.84
CA LYS A 150 14.72 2.76 -6.08
C LYS A 150 15.54 2.52 -4.81
N ASP A 151 15.04 2.97 -3.66
CA ASP A 151 15.70 2.68 -2.38
C ASP A 151 15.61 1.17 -2.07
N PRO A 152 16.71 0.50 -1.70
CA PRO A 152 16.73 -0.96 -1.47
C PRO A 152 15.85 -1.43 -0.31
N ARG A 153 15.37 -0.52 0.54
CA ARG A 153 14.43 -0.83 1.63
C ARG A 153 12.98 -0.96 1.14
N ILE A 154 12.71 -0.59 -0.11
CA ILE A 154 11.41 -0.75 -0.76
C ILE A 154 11.45 -2.01 -1.63
N LYS A 155 10.52 -2.93 -1.39
CA LYS A 155 10.47 -4.25 -2.04
C LYS A 155 9.28 -4.33 -2.96
N GLU A 156 9.48 -4.74 -4.20
CA GLU A 156 8.38 -5.06 -5.10
C GLU A 156 7.60 -6.27 -4.57
N VAL A 157 6.27 -6.15 -4.52
CA VAL A 157 5.40 -7.20 -3.96
C VAL A 157 4.62 -7.90 -5.05
N VAL A 158 3.93 -7.12 -5.89
CA VAL A 158 3.11 -7.63 -6.97
C VAL A 158 2.96 -6.60 -8.09
N THR A 159 2.84 -7.10 -9.32
CA THR A 159 2.49 -6.28 -10.48
C THR A 159 0.98 -6.34 -10.72
N LEU A 160 0.35 -5.18 -10.75
CA LEU A 160 -1.03 -4.94 -11.15
C LEU A 160 -1.06 -4.60 -12.65
N THR A 161 -1.49 -5.56 -13.46
CA THR A 161 -1.76 -5.32 -14.89
C THR A 161 -3.20 -4.90 -15.08
N SER A 162 -3.42 -3.83 -15.84
CA SER A 162 -4.74 -3.27 -16.13
C SER A 162 -4.95 -3.06 -17.62
N ASP A 163 -6.12 -3.44 -18.11
CA ASP A 163 -6.52 -3.31 -19.51
C ASP A 163 -7.68 -2.32 -19.63
N LEU A 164 -7.39 -1.10 -20.07
CA LEU A 164 -8.40 -0.07 -20.31
C LEU A 164 -8.79 0.03 -21.80
N SER A 165 -8.43 -0.94 -22.65
CA SER A 165 -8.69 -0.92 -24.11
C SER A 165 -10.18 -0.87 -24.48
N ARG A 166 -11.07 -1.26 -23.56
CA ARG A 166 -12.52 -1.15 -23.73
C ARG A 166 -13.04 0.28 -23.55
N LYS A 167 -12.23 1.20 -23.02
CA LYS A 167 -12.57 2.63 -22.90
C LYS A 167 -12.18 3.37 -24.16
N ASN A 168 -12.93 4.41 -24.48
CA ASN A 168 -12.66 5.31 -25.59
C ASN A 168 -12.06 6.63 -25.08
N LEU A 169 -10.80 6.90 -25.43
CA LEU A 169 -10.08 8.09 -24.96
C LEU A 169 -10.83 9.41 -25.21
N GLU A 170 -11.37 9.57 -26.42
CA GLU A 170 -12.03 10.79 -26.86
C GLU A 170 -13.38 11.05 -26.19
N LYS A 171 -14.12 9.97 -25.88
CA LYS A 171 -15.48 10.07 -25.33
C LYS A 171 -15.52 9.99 -23.81
N ASP A 172 -14.63 9.20 -23.22
CA ASP A 172 -14.72 8.83 -21.82
C ASP A 172 -13.87 9.72 -20.90
N PHE A 173 -12.93 10.49 -21.45
CA PHE A 173 -11.95 11.23 -20.66
C PHE A 173 -11.80 12.70 -21.07
N GLU A 174 -11.33 13.49 -20.09
CA GLU A 174 -11.06 14.91 -20.29
C GLU A 174 -9.88 15.10 -21.24
N ARG A 175 -10.15 15.73 -22.40
CA ARG A 175 -9.11 16.22 -23.31
C ARG A 175 -8.48 17.48 -22.75
N MET A 176 -7.15 17.50 -22.75
CA MET A 176 -6.32 18.62 -22.37
C MET A 176 -5.55 19.12 -23.60
N ASP A 177 -5.69 20.39 -23.94
CA ASP A 177 -4.91 21.05 -24.98
C ASP A 177 -3.83 21.93 -24.32
N THR A 178 -2.59 21.77 -24.76
CA THR A 178 -1.42 22.50 -24.25
C THR A 178 -0.54 22.99 -25.40
N PRO A 179 0.38 23.95 -25.16
CA PRO A 179 1.35 24.36 -26.17
C PRO A 179 2.22 23.22 -26.73
N GLN A 180 2.45 22.16 -25.93
CA GLN A 180 3.24 20.99 -26.30
C GLN A 180 2.45 19.94 -27.09
N GLY A 181 1.13 20.13 -27.23
CA GLY A 181 0.22 19.19 -27.86
C GLY A 181 -0.97 18.89 -26.97
N MET A 182 -1.74 17.88 -27.35
CA MET A 182 -2.90 17.44 -26.59
C MET A 182 -2.63 16.12 -25.88
N PHE A 183 -3.32 15.88 -24.77
CA PHE A 183 -3.41 14.56 -24.11
C PHE A 183 -4.77 14.37 -23.44
N TYR A 184 -5.08 13.15 -23.00
CA TYR A 184 -6.26 12.84 -22.19
C TYR A 184 -5.87 12.58 -20.74
N ARG A 185 -6.69 13.03 -19.80
CA ARG A 185 -6.57 12.63 -18.39
C ARG A 185 -7.41 11.39 -18.12
N VAL A 186 -6.72 10.25 -18.05
CA VAL A 186 -7.34 8.97 -17.71
C VAL A 186 -7.34 8.81 -16.20
N TYR A 187 -8.47 9.06 -15.56
CA TYR A 187 -8.66 8.92 -14.12
C TYR A 187 -9.03 7.48 -13.75
N PHE A 188 -8.43 6.98 -12.68
CA PHE A 188 -8.74 5.67 -12.11
C PHE A 188 -8.47 5.65 -10.62
N ASP A 189 -9.14 4.74 -9.94
CA ASP A 189 -8.93 4.44 -8.53
C ASP A 189 -8.20 3.10 -8.42
N ILE A 190 -7.33 2.98 -7.43
CA ILE A 190 -6.85 1.68 -6.97
C ILE A 190 -7.45 1.44 -5.59
N TYR A 191 -8.17 0.33 -5.47
CA TYR A 191 -8.73 -0.14 -4.21
C TYR A 191 -7.85 -1.26 -3.68
N LEU A 192 -7.31 -1.08 -2.49
CA LEU A 192 -6.51 -2.06 -1.78
C LEU A 192 -7.33 -2.64 -0.63
N THR A 193 -7.67 -3.92 -0.71
CA THR A 193 -8.37 -4.64 0.35
C THR A 193 -7.41 -5.57 1.07
N LEU A 194 -7.37 -5.45 2.38
CA LEU A 194 -6.52 -6.28 3.24
C LEU A 194 -7.37 -7.35 3.92
N ASP A 195 -6.95 -8.61 3.78
CA ASP A 195 -7.62 -9.76 4.39
C ASP A 195 -6.61 -10.71 5.05
N GLY A 196 -6.46 -10.58 6.37
CA GLY A 196 -5.58 -11.45 7.16
C GLY A 196 -4.10 -11.29 6.79
N SER A 197 -3.57 -12.20 5.99
CA SER A 197 -2.18 -12.18 5.49
C SER A 197 -2.10 -11.93 3.97
N GLU A 198 -3.23 -11.66 3.33
CA GLU A 198 -3.31 -11.39 1.90
C GLU A 198 -3.75 -9.94 1.69
N PHE A 199 -3.32 -9.36 0.58
CA PHE A 199 -3.94 -8.17 0.05
C PHE A 199 -4.38 -8.39 -1.39
N ASN A 200 -5.45 -7.70 -1.75
CA ASN A 200 -6.01 -7.67 -3.08
C ASN A 200 -6.01 -6.21 -3.54
N ALA A 201 -5.61 -5.97 -4.78
CA ALA A 201 -5.72 -4.66 -5.40
C ALA A 201 -6.54 -4.74 -6.67
N GLU A 202 -7.46 -3.79 -6.83
CA GLU A 202 -8.29 -3.64 -8.02
C GLU A 202 -8.08 -2.24 -8.59
N LEU A 203 -7.76 -2.14 -9.89
CA LEU A 203 -7.82 -0.87 -10.60
C LEU A 203 -9.22 -0.71 -11.17
N VAL A 204 -9.86 0.41 -10.83
CA VAL A 204 -11.22 0.73 -11.22
C VAL A 204 -11.23 2.01 -12.04
N CYS A 205 -11.82 1.95 -13.24
CA CYS A 205 -11.99 3.10 -14.12
C CYS A 205 -13.48 3.28 -14.40
N GLN A 206 -14.03 4.43 -13.99
CA GLN A 206 -15.46 4.76 -14.16
C GLN A 206 -16.40 3.67 -13.61
N GLY A 207 -16.08 3.12 -12.43
CA GLY A 207 -16.88 2.09 -11.76
C GLY A 207 -16.67 0.66 -12.25
N GLU A 208 -15.85 0.43 -13.28
CA GLU A 208 -15.53 -0.90 -13.80
C GLU A 208 -14.14 -1.35 -13.38
N VAL A 209 -14.01 -2.62 -12.97
CA VAL A 209 -12.70 -3.20 -12.63
C VAL A 209 -11.95 -3.56 -13.92
N MET A 210 -10.80 -2.93 -14.12
CA MET A 210 -9.97 -3.05 -15.33
C MET A 210 -8.69 -3.85 -15.10
N GLY A 211 -8.34 -4.11 -13.84
CA GLY A 211 -7.17 -4.89 -13.44
C GLY A 211 -7.31 -5.40 -12.02
N ARG A 212 -6.72 -6.58 -11.75
CA ARG A 212 -6.70 -7.19 -10.42
C ARG A 212 -5.38 -7.87 -10.15
N CYS A 213 -4.91 -7.82 -8.92
CA CYS A 213 -3.83 -8.66 -8.43
C CYS A 213 -4.03 -9.01 -6.96
N SER A 214 -3.33 -10.04 -6.50
CA SER A 214 -3.27 -10.40 -5.08
C SER A 214 -1.87 -10.86 -4.71
N ALA A 215 -1.49 -10.63 -3.45
CA ALA A 215 -0.25 -11.15 -2.90
C ALA A 215 -0.37 -11.40 -1.39
N ARG A 216 0.54 -12.24 -0.89
CA ARG A 216 0.64 -12.57 0.54
C ARG A 216 1.81 -11.81 1.15
N PHE A 217 1.58 -11.25 2.33
CA PHE A 217 2.63 -10.73 3.20
C PHE A 217 3.53 -11.90 3.65
N ARG A 218 4.86 -11.71 3.61
CA ARG A 218 5.84 -12.78 3.89
C ARG A 218 6.35 -12.76 5.33
#